data_AF-A0AAP4BS79-F1
#
_entry.id   AF-A0AAP4BS79-F1
#
_cell.length_a   1.000
_cell.length_b   1.000
_cell.length_c   1.000
_cell.angle_alpha   90.00
_cell.angle_beta   90.00
_cell.angle_gamma   90.00
#
_symmetry.space_group_name_H-M   'P 1'
#
loop_
_entity.id
_entity.type
_entity.pdbx_description
1 polymer ?
#
loop_
_entity_poly.entity_id
_entity_poly.type
_entity_poly.pdbx_seq_one_letter_code
_entity_poly.pdbx_strand_id
1 'polypeptide(L)'
;MTTTEDFSRLYPDIDPNTGFPLSVMERTALSLSTGIIAFGVVTAEIIVAAVGLVLIVVTALIVAQKTARRVRNEARTRFPGVDWVEFRKARDLNLGLYIPMTWAVIIAVSLAGFWWIPANYAVVGGIIIGIFSAALLWFMPGLSPLWGNSKRADDDNARHQKSSFFRKNKKVTALQDAGQPAVNHHTEQFPAVN
;
A
#
# COMPACT_ATOMS: atom_id res chain seq x y z
N MET A 1 24.92 5.24 6.13
CA MET A 1 23.59 4.95 6.71
C MET A 1 22.89 6.27 6.85
N THR A 2 21.96 6.60 5.95
CA THR A 2 21.17 7.84 6.06
C THR A 2 20.03 7.59 7.03
N THR A 3 20.02 8.33 8.13
CA THR A 3 19.07 8.16 9.23
C THR A 3 17.73 8.80 8.89
N THR A 4 16.65 8.37 9.54
CA THR A 4 15.31 8.97 9.41
C THR A 4 15.32 10.49 9.65
N GLU A 5 16.27 10.99 10.45
CA GLU A 5 16.46 12.40 10.75
C GLU A 5 16.93 13.21 9.52
N ASP A 6 17.88 12.68 8.73
CA ASP A 6 18.33 13.32 7.48
C ASP A 6 17.19 13.43 6.48
N PHE A 7 16.35 12.38 6.39
CA PHE A 7 15.18 12.38 5.53
C PHE A 7 14.18 13.49 5.91
N SER A 8 13.83 13.59 7.20
CA SER A 8 12.89 14.60 7.71
C SER A 8 13.39 16.03 7.51
N ARG A 9 14.70 16.25 7.48
CA ARG A 9 15.31 17.55 7.20
C ARG A 9 15.25 17.94 5.72
N LEU A 10 15.43 16.98 4.81
CA LEU A 10 15.48 17.21 3.35
C LEU A 10 14.10 17.20 2.69
N TYR A 11 13.14 16.46 3.25
CA TYR A 11 11.78 16.36 2.73
C TYR A 11 10.75 16.52 3.87
N PRO A 12 10.67 17.71 4.49
CA PRO A 12 9.76 17.94 5.62
C PRO A 12 8.28 17.76 5.24
N ASP A 13 7.93 18.00 3.98
CA ASP A 13 6.55 17.93 3.48
C ASP A 13 6.12 16.52 3.04
N ILE A 14 7.03 15.53 3.07
CA ILE A 14 6.75 14.16 2.59
C ILE A 14 6.63 13.22 3.78
N ASP A 15 5.40 12.78 4.07
CA ASP A 15 5.18 11.71 5.05
C ASP A 15 5.36 10.31 4.41
N PRO A 16 6.33 9.50 4.84
CA PRO A 16 6.59 8.17 4.28
C PRO A 16 5.50 7.15 4.62
N ASN A 17 4.65 7.43 5.62
CA ASN A 17 3.61 6.52 6.08
C ASN A 17 2.27 6.71 5.36
N THR A 18 2.10 7.81 4.64
CA THR A 18 0.93 8.06 3.79
C THR A 18 1.31 7.88 2.32
N GLY A 19 0.63 6.93 1.66
CA GLY A 19 0.82 6.69 0.24
C GLY A 19 -0.04 7.65 -0.57
N PHE A 20 0.37 7.95 -1.80
CA PHE A 20 -0.48 8.69 -2.74
C PHE A 20 -1.35 7.70 -3.52
N PRO A 21 -2.62 7.50 -3.14
CA PRO A 21 -3.51 6.64 -3.94
C PRO A 21 -3.67 7.24 -5.34
N LEU A 22 -3.97 6.37 -6.32
CA LEU A 22 -4.45 6.87 -7.60
C LEU A 22 -5.76 7.64 -7.40
N SER A 23 -5.90 8.77 -8.09
CA SER A 23 -7.16 9.51 -8.06
C SER A 23 -8.24 8.71 -8.76
N VAL A 24 -9.51 8.93 -8.40
CA VAL A 24 -10.66 8.26 -9.03
C VAL A 24 -10.60 8.37 -10.56
N MET A 25 -10.21 9.53 -11.09
CA MET A 25 -10.07 9.79 -12.53
C MET A 25 -8.92 9.01 -13.20
N GLU A 26 -7.79 8.83 -12.51
CA GLU A 26 -6.69 8.03 -13.03
C GLU A 26 -7.08 6.55 -13.11
N ARG A 27 -7.85 6.09 -12.12
CA ARG A 27 -8.35 4.71 -12.06
C ARG A 27 -9.38 4.47 -13.15
N THR A 28 -10.25 5.44 -13.43
CA THR A 28 -11.31 5.27 -14.45
C THR A 28 -10.67 5.23 -15.81
N ALA A 29 -9.71 6.13 -16.06
CA ALA A 29 -8.94 6.15 -17.30
C ALA A 29 -8.22 4.81 -17.56
N LEU A 30 -7.50 4.26 -16.56
CA LEU A 30 -6.83 2.96 -16.70
C LEU A 30 -7.82 1.81 -16.92
N SER A 31 -8.92 1.79 -16.15
CA SER A 31 -9.93 0.73 -16.22
C SER A 31 -10.68 0.75 -17.54
N LEU A 32 -11.09 1.93 -18.00
CA LEU A 32 -11.76 2.12 -19.28
C LEU A 32 -10.85 1.72 -20.44
N SER A 33 -9.59 2.16 -20.42
CA SER A 33 -8.61 1.80 -21.45
C SER A 33 -8.41 0.28 -21.53
N THR A 34 -8.38 -0.40 -20.39
CA THR A 34 -8.28 -1.86 -20.33
C THR A 34 -9.53 -2.55 -20.89
N GLY A 35 -10.72 -2.03 -20.60
CA GLY A 35 -11.95 -2.50 -21.21
C GLY A 35 -11.96 -2.36 -22.74
N ILE A 36 -11.43 -1.25 -23.27
CA ILE A 36 -11.29 -1.02 -24.71
C ILE A 36 -10.33 -2.05 -25.34
N ILE A 37 -9.21 -2.36 -24.67
CA ILE A 37 -8.29 -3.41 -25.13
C ILE A 37 -8.99 -4.76 -25.19
N ALA A 38 -9.63 -5.16 -24.09
CA ALA A 38 -10.31 -6.44 -23.98
C ALA A 38 -11.43 -6.58 -25.03
N PHE A 39 -12.20 -5.51 -25.25
CA PHE A 39 -13.19 -5.46 -26.33
C PHE A 39 -12.55 -5.70 -27.70
N GLY A 40 -11.50 -4.93 -28.04
CA GLY A 40 -10.83 -5.05 -29.34
C GLY A 40 -10.24 -6.44 -29.57
N VAL A 41 -9.69 -7.07 -28.52
CA VAL A 41 -9.19 -8.46 -28.60
C VAL A 41 -10.32 -9.44 -28.89
N VAL A 42 -11.44 -9.34 -28.17
CA VAL A 42 -12.58 -10.27 -28.35
C VAL A 42 -13.23 -10.11 -29.72
N THR A 43 -13.33 -8.89 -30.25
CA THR A 43 -13.92 -8.62 -31.57
C THR A 43 -12.94 -8.78 -32.73
N ALA A 44 -11.69 -9.17 -32.47
CA ALA A 44 -10.61 -9.23 -33.48
C ALA A 44 -10.29 -7.88 -34.16
N GLU A 45 -10.64 -6.76 -33.52
CA GLU A 45 -10.42 -5.40 -34.03
C GLU A 45 -9.08 -4.84 -33.53
N ILE A 46 -8.01 -5.08 -34.29
CA ILE A 46 -6.65 -4.73 -33.88
C ILE A 46 -6.46 -3.22 -33.64
N ILE A 47 -7.17 -2.39 -34.40
CA ILE A 47 -7.12 -0.92 -34.26
C ILE A 47 -7.69 -0.51 -32.91
N VAL A 48 -8.81 -1.10 -32.50
CA VAL A 48 -9.46 -0.78 -31.22
C VAL A 48 -8.58 -1.24 -30.05
N ALA A 49 -7.99 -2.43 -30.13
CA ALA A 49 -7.05 -2.92 -29.13
C ALA A 49 -5.80 -2.01 -29.03
N ALA A 50 -5.26 -1.55 -30.16
CA ALA A 50 -4.13 -0.64 -30.21
C ALA A 50 -4.45 0.73 -29.58
N VAL A 51 -5.63 1.29 -29.87
CA VAL A 51 -6.10 2.54 -29.24
C VAL A 51 -6.17 2.38 -27.73
N GLY A 52 -6.76 1.29 -27.23
CA GLY A 52 -6.81 1.01 -25.80
C GLY A 52 -5.41 0.92 -25.16
N LEU A 53 -4.45 0.28 -25.85
CA LEU A 53 -3.07 0.17 -25.38
C LEU A 53 -2.39 1.55 -25.28
N VAL A 54 -2.54 2.39 -26.31
CA VAL A 54 -2.02 3.76 -26.30
C VAL A 54 -2.62 4.56 -25.14
N LEU A 55 -3.93 4.44 -24.91
CA LEU A 55 -4.59 5.13 -23.80
C LEU A 55 -4.06 4.68 -22.42
N ILE A 56 -3.78 3.38 -22.23
CA ILE A 56 -3.14 2.88 -21.00
C ILE A 56 -1.77 3.53 -20.81
N VAL A 57 -0.93 3.54 -21.84
CA VAL A 57 0.43 4.09 -21.78
C VAL A 57 0.38 5.59 -21.47
N VAL A 58 -0.44 6.36 -22.20
CA VAL A 58 -0.61 7.80 -21.99
C VAL A 58 -1.09 8.08 -20.58
N THR A 59 -2.10 7.33 -20.10
CA THR A 59 -2.60 7.48 -18.73
C THR A 59 -1.50 7.20 -17.71
N ALA A 60 -0.74 6.11 -17.87
CA ALA A 60 0.36 5.77 -16.98
C ALA A 60 1.45 6.86 -16.95
N LEU A 61 1.77 7.47 -18.10
CA LEU A 61 2.73 8.58 -18.19
C LEU A 61 2.23 9.84 -17.47
N ILE A 62 0.99 10.26 -17.73
CA ILE A 62 0.37 11.42 -17.06
C ILE A 62 0.37 11.22 -15.54
N VAL A 63 0.03 10.01 -15.11
CA VAL A 63 0.03 9.60 -13.71
C VAL A 63 1.44 9.68 -13.09
N ALA A 64 2.46 9.23 -13.82
CA ALA A 64 3.85 9.22 -13.37
C ALA A 64 4.47 10.62 -13.32
N GLN A 65 4.04 11.55 -14.18
CA GLN A 65 4.60 12.90 -14.25
C GLN A 65 4.11 13.85 -13.15
N LYS A 66 3.09 13.49 -12.36
CA LYS A 66 2.62 14.34 -11.27
C LYS A 66 3.73 14.63 -10.26
N THR A 67 4.01 15.91 -10.03
CA THR A 67 5.15 16.41 -9.25
C THR A 67 5.27 15.74 -7.88
N ALA A 68 4.15 15.60 -7.16
CA ALA A 68 4.12 14.95 -5.85
C ALA A 68 4.62 13.48 -5.88
N ARG A 69 4.29 12.73 -6.94
CA ARG A 69 4.72 11.33 -7.10
C ARG A 69 6.16 11.23 -7.57
N ARG A 70 6.59 12.14 -8.45
CA ARG A 70 7.97 12.23 -8.92
C ARG A 70 8.93 12.51 -7.78
N VAL A 71 8.69 13.57 -6.99
CA VAL A 71 9.57 13.96 -5.88
C VAL A 71 9.61 12.86 -4.82
N ARG A 72 8.47 12.19 -4.53
CA ARG A 72 8.46 11.03 -3.62
C ARG A 72 9.25 9.85 -4.16
N ASN A 73 9.20 9.57 -5.47
CA ASN A 73 9.99 8.50 -6.06
C ASN A 73 11.49 8.81 -5.99
N GLU A 74 11.89 10.06 -6.24
CA GLU A 74 13.27 10.53 -6.06
C GLU A 74 13.72 10.46 -4.58
N ALA A 75 12.86 10.83 -3.64
CA ALA A 75 13.14 10.69 -2.21
C ALA A 75 13.31 9.22 -1.80
N ARG A 76 12.47 8.32 -2.34
CA ARG A 76 12.53 6.88 -2.07
C ARG A 76 13.79 6.21 -2.62
N THR A 77 14.22 6.59 -3.82
CA THR A 77 15.49 6.07 -4.39
C THR A 77 16.70 6.56 -3.63
N ARG A 78 16.64 7.78 -3.08
CA ARG A 78 17.72 8.38 -2.28
C ARG A 78 17.78 7.85 -0.84
N PHE A 79 16.64 7.46 -0.27
CA PHE A 79 16.52 6.93 1.10
C PHE A 79 15.79 5.59 1.14
N PRO A 80 16.41 4.49 0.66
CA PRO A 80 15.79 3.17 0.63
C PRO A 80 15.60 2.55 2.03
N GLY A 81 16.34 3.00 3.04
CA GLY A 81 16.27 2.50 4.42
C GLY A 81 15.12 3.06 5.26
N VAL A 82 14.36 4.04 4.74
CA VAL A 82 13.15 4.56 5.41
C VAL A 82 12.01 3.59 5.19
N ASP A 83 11.18 3.35 6.23
CA ASP A 83 10.07 2.40 6.15
C ASP A 83 8.87 3.01 5.40
N TRP A 84 8.96 3.01 4.07
CA TRP A 84 7.94 3.52 3.16
C TRP A 84 6.70 2.61 3.17
N VAL A 85 5.52 3.22 3.25
CA VAL A 85 4.25 2.48 3.20
C VAL A 85 4.06 1.68 1.92
N GLU A 86 4.67 2.10 0.81
CA GLU A 86 4.67 1.38 -0.45
C GLU A 86 5.40 0.04 -0.36
N PHE A 87 6.55 -0.01 0.33
CA PHE A 87 7.29 -1.27 0.52
C PHE A 87 6.55 -2.20 1.47
N ARG A 88 5.94 -1.66 2.54
CA ARG A 88 5.08 -2.44 3.44
C ARG A 88 3.87 -3.02 2.72
N LYS A 89 3.11 -2.20 1.99
CA LYS A 89 1.95 -2.66 1.20
C LYS A 89 2.34 -3.63 0.10
N ALA A 90 3.46 -3.40 -0.58
CA ALA A 90 3.95 -4.30 -1.63
C ALA A 90 4.25 -5.69 -1.08
N ARG A 91 4.87 -5.75 0.11
CA ARG A 91 5.20 -7.01 0.81
C ARG A 91 3.98 -7.68 1.44
N ASP A 92 3.10 -6.90 2.07
CA ASP A 92 1.92 -7.42 2.77
C ASP A 92 0.85 -7.98 1.82
N LEU A 93 0.61 -7.32 0.69
CA LEU A 93 -0.36 -7.77 -0.31
C LEU A 93 0.27 -8.62 -1.41
N ASN A 94 1.58 -8.90 -1.32
CA ASN A 94 2.36 -9.54 -2.39
C ASN A 94 2.02 -8.95 -3.78
N LEU A 95 2.01 -7.61 -3.84
CA LEU A 95 1.54 -6.85 -5.02
C LEU A 95 2.33 -7.22 -6.27
N GLY A 96 3.59 -7.65 -6.10
CA GLY A 96 4.44 -8.16 -7.18
C GLY A 96 3.89 -9.40 -7.88
N LEU A 97 3.08 -10.22 -7.20
CA LEU A 97 2.40 -11.38 -7.78
C LEU A 97 0.96 -11.07 -8.19
N TYR A 98 0.23 -10.28 -7.40
CA TYR A 98 -1.18 -10.01 -7.67
C TYR A 98 -1.37 -9.18 -8.96
N ILE A 99 -0.46 -8.23 -9.23
CA ILE A 99 -0.51 -7.40 -10.43
C ILE A 99 -0.44 -8.24 -11.71
N PRO A 100 0.59 -9.07 -11.95
CA PRO A 100 0.66 -9.91 -13.14
C PRO A 100 -0.46 -10.95 -13.17
N MET A 101 -0.90 -11.48 -12.02
CA MET A 101 -2.01 -12.43 -11.95
C MET A 101 -3.32 -11.82 -12.47
N THR A 102 -3.62 -10.57 -12.12
CA THR A 102 -4.83 -9.88 -12.62
C THR A 102 -4.79 -9.71 -14.14
N TRP A 103 -3.64 -9.29 -14.67
CA TRP A 103 -3.43 -9.20 -16.11
C TRP A 103 -3.56 -10.55 -16.81
N ALA A 104 -3.05 -11.62 -16.21
CA ALA A 104 -3.20 -12.97 -16.73
C ALA A 104 -4.69 -13.39 -16.83
N VAL A 105 -5.50 -13.06 -15.82
CA VAL A 105 -6.96 -13.31 -15.86
C VAL A 105 -7.63 -12.52 -16.98
N ILE A 106 -7.30 -11.23 -17.14
CA ILE A 106 -7.86 -10.39 -18.21
C ILE A 106 -7.51 -10.96 -19.58
N ILE A 107 -6.26 -11.34 -19.79
CA ILE A 107 -5.78 -11.95 -21.05
C ILE A 107 -6.49 -13.28 -21.30
N ALA A 108 -6.58 -14.15 -20.29
CA ALA A 108 -7.22 -15.45 -20.40
C ALA A 108 -8.71 -15.32 -20.79
N VAL A 109 -9.46 -14.43 -20.14
CA VAL A 109 -10.87 -14.21 -20.44
C VAL A 109 -11.05 -13.55 -21.81
N SER A 110 -10.15 -12.65 -22.23
CA SER A 110 -10.21 -12.02 -23.55
C SER A 110 -9.95 -13.01 -24.67
N LEU A 111 -8.93 -13.88 -24.53
CA LEU A 111 -8.64 -14.94 -25.49
C LEU A 111 -9.75 -16.00 -25.51
N ALA A 112 -10.34 -16.31 -24.36
CA ALA A 112 -11.50 -17.17 -24.28
C ALA A 112 -12.70 -16.57 -25.04
N GLY A 113 -12.96 -15.28 -24.87
CA GLY A 113 -13.99 -14.58 -25.62
C GLY A 113 -13.75 -14.65 -27.12
N PHE A 114 -12.52 -14.38 -27.56
CA PHE A 114 -12.13 -14.48 -28.96
C PHE A 114 -12.32 -15.89 -29.54
N TRP A 115 -12.00 -16.94 -28.78
CA TRP A 115 -12.04 -18.32 -29.29
C TRP A 115 -13.44 -18.96 -29.25
N TRP A 116 -14.21 -18.70 -28.20
CA TRP A 116 -15.50 -19.37 -27.97
C TRP A 116 -16.73 -18.58 -28.43
N ILE A 117 -16.63 -17.26 -28.62
CA ILE A 117 -17.79 -16.44 -29.00
C ILE A 117 -17.92 -16.43 -30.53
N PRO A 118 -19.06 -16.89 -31.10
CA PRO A 118 -19.29 -16.82 -32.53
C PRO A 118 -19.29 -15.36 -33.02
N ALA A 119 -18.83 -15.12 -34.24
CA ALA A 119 -18.71 -13.77 -34.81
C ALA A 119 -19.99 -12.93 -34.72
N ASN A 120 -21.16 -13.57 -34.87
CA ASN A 120 -22.47 -12.92 -34.77
C ASN A 120 -22.75 -12.31 -33.38
N TYR A 121 -22.10 -12.82 -32.34
CA TYR A 121 -22.22 -12.36 -30.95
C TYR A 121 -20.96 -11.67 -30.43
N ALA A 122 -19.92 -11.50 -31.27
CA ALA A 122 -18.63 -10.96 -30.85
C ALA A 122 -18.74 -9.56 -30.24
N VAL A 123 -19.61 -8.70 -30.76
CA VAL A 123 -19.83 -7.35 -30.21
C VAL A 123 -20.41 -7.40 -28.80
N VAL A 124 -21.46 -8.20 -28.60
CA VAL A 124 -22.11 -8.35 -27.28
C VAL A 124 -21.15 -9.01 -26.28
N GLY A 125 -20.47 -10.06 -26.71
CA GLY A 125 -19.44 -10.75 -25.94
C GLY A 125 -18.29 -9.83 -25.54
N GLY A 126 -17.80 -9.03 -26.48
CA GLY A 126 -16.75 -8.04 -26.27
C GLY A 126 -17.15 -6.96 -25.28
N ILE A 127 -18.41 -6.49 -25.32
CA ILE A 127 -18.92 -5.52 -24.34
C ILE A 127 -18.91 -6.13 -22.93
N ILE A 128 -19.43 -7.35 -22.77
CA ILE A 128 -19.49 -8.03 -21.47
C ILE A 128 -18.08 -8.25 -20.92
N ILE A 129 -17.16 -8.76 -21.73
CA ILE A 129 -15.78 -9.01 -21.33
C ILE A 129 -15.05 -7.69 -21.05
N GLY A 130 -15.26 -6.66 -21.87
CA GLY A 130 -14.68 -5.34 -21.67
C GLY A 130 -15.10 -4.71 -20.33
N ILE A 131 -16.40 -4.77 -20.00
CA ILE A 131 -16.92 -4.31 -18.70
C ILE A 131 -16.33 -5.14 -17.56
N PHE A 132 -16.29 -6.46 -17.71
CA PHE A 132 -15.72 -7.35 -16.71
C PHE A 132 -14.23 -7.05 -16.45
N SER A 133 -13.43 -6.89 -17.50
CA SER A 133 -12.01 -6.54 -17.40
C SER A 133 -11.79 -5.15 -16.79
N ALA A 134 -12.61 -4.16 -17.16
CA ALA A 134 -12.56 -2.82 -16.57
C ALA A 134 -12.91 -2.87 -15.07
N ALA A 135 -13.96 -3.61 -14.70
CA ALA A 135 -14.34 -3.79 -13.30
C ALA A 135 -13.24 -4.51 -12.50
N LEU A 136 -12.65 -5.57 -13.06
CA LEU A 136 -11.58 -6.32 -12.42
C LEU A 136 -10.37 -5.42 -12.12
N LEU A 137 -9.97 -4.58 -13.09
CA LEU A 137 -8.89 -3.60 -12.89
C LEU A 137 -9.28 -2.51 -11.89
N TRP A 138 -10.54 -2.07 -11.91
CA TRP A 138 -11.05 -1.08 -10.98
C TRP A 138 -11.01 -1.56 -9.52
N PHE A 139 -11.29 -2.84 -9.27
CA PHE A 139 -11.23 -3.43 -7.93
C PHE A 139 -9.85 -3.94 -7.52
N MET A 140 -8.86 -3.85 -8.41
CA MET A 140 -7.52 -4.36 -8.19
C MET A 140 -6.87 -3.79 -6.90
N PRO A 141 -6.32 -4.65 -6.03
CA PRO A 141 -5.58 -4.24 -4.84
C PRO A 141 -4.29 -3.53 -5.27
N GLY A 142 -4.02 -2.38 -4.67
CA GLY A 142 -2.92 -1.49 -5.07
C GLY A 142 -3.37 -0.29 -5.89
N LEU A 143 -4.48 -0.40 -6.64
CA LEU A 143 -5.16 0.76 -7.21
C LEU A 143 -6.23 1.29 -6.25
N SER A 144 -6.96 0.41 -5.53
CA SER A 144 -8.08 0.81 -4.67
C SER A 144 -7.67 1.23 -3.25
N PRO A 145 -8.21 2.36 -2.73
CA PRO A 145 -7.97 2.77 -1.35
C PRO A 145 -8.60 1.80 -0.33
N LEU A 146 -9.52 0.93 -0.77
CA LEU A 146 -10.21 -0.06 0.07
C LEU A 146 -9.28 -1.09 0.71
N TRP A 147 -8.13 -1.37 0.10
CA TRP A 147 -7.20 -2.40 0.58
C TRP A 147 -6.07 -1.81 1.46
N GLY A 148 -6.18 -0.54 1.85
CA GLY A 148 -5.16 0.16 2.63
C GLY A 148 -5.34 0.12 4.16
N ASN A 149 -6.48 -0.39 4.67
CA ASN A 149 -6.88 -0.14 6.05
C ASN A 149 -6.87 -1.36 6.99
N SER A 150 -6.59 -2.57 6.51
CA SER A 150 -6.86 -3.78 7.31
C SER A 150 -5.89 -4.00 8.47
N LYS A 151 -4.64 -3.50 8.40
CA LYS A 151 -3.63 -3.73 9.46
C LYS A 151 -3.40 -2.56 10.42
N ARG A 152 -3.84 -1.34 10.07
CA ARG A 152 -3.64 -0.16 10.94
C ARG A 152 -4.41 -0.31 12.26
N ALA A 153 -5.56 -1.00 12.22
CA ALA A 153 -6.35 -1.30 13.42
C ALA A 153 -5.66 -2.28 14.37
N ASP A 154 -4.92 -3.27 13.86
CA ASP A 154 -4.23 -4.27 14.71
C ASP A 154 -2.94 -3.72 15.33
N ASP A 155 -2.16 -2.95 14.56
CA ASP A 155 -0.91 -2.35 15.06
C ASP A 155 -1.17 -1.23 16.09
N ASP A 156 -2.22 -0.43 15.91
CA ASP A 156 -2.62 0.58 16.88
C ASP A 156 -3.18 -0.06 18.16
N ASN A 157 -3.92 -1.17 18.05
CA ASN A 157 -4.36 -1.95 19.21
C ASN A 157 -3.17 -2.53 19.99
N ALA A 158 -2.19 -3.12 19.28
CA ALA A 158 -1.00 -3.70 19.89
C ALA A 158 -0.12 -2.65 20.60
N ARG A 159 0.03 -1.46 20.01
CA ARG A 159 0.76 -0.34 20.65
C ARG A 159 0.02 0.24 21.85
N HIS A 160 -1.31 0.41 21.76
CA HIS A 160 -2.12 0.84 22.90
C HIS A 160 -2.09 -0.19 24.04
N GLN A 161 -2.16 -1.48 23.72
CA GLN A 161 -2.07 -2.53 24.72
C GLN A 161 -0.71 -2.54 25.43
N LYS A 162 0.39 -2.44 24.67
CA LYS A 162 1.75 -2.41 25.24
C LYS A 162 1.98 -1.19 26.13
N SER A 163 1.56 0.00 25.70
CA SER A 163 1.69 1.23 26.50
C SER A 163 0.84 1.20 27.78
N SER A 164 -0.37 0.63 27.72
CA SER A 164 -1.22 0.45 28.90
C SER A 164 -0.58 -0.50 29.92
N PHE A 165 0.06 -1.57 29.46
CA PHE A 165 0.72 -2.57 30.30
C PHE A 165 1.93 -1.97 31.02
N PHE A 166 2.80 -1.24 30.30
CA PHE A 166 3.94 -0.54 30.89
C PHE A 166 3.52 0.52 31.90
N ARG A 167 2.44 1.28 31.62
CA ARG A 167 1.89 2.27 32.56
C ARG A 167 1.35 1.61 33.82
N LYS A 168 0.71 0.45 33.69
CA LYS A 168 0.17 -0.32 34.82
C LYS A 168 1.30 -0.86 35.69
N ASN A 169 2.33 -1.45 35.09
CA ASN A 169 3.50 -1.94 35.82
C ASN A 169 4.24 -0.82 36.54
N LYS A 170 4.45 0.34 35.89
CA LYS A 170 5.10 1.49 36.54
C LYS A 170 4.34 1.99 37.77
N LYS A 171 3.00 1.97 37.74
CA LYS A 171 2.18 2.31 38.91
C LYS A 171 2.30 1.27 40.04
N VAL A 172 2.34 -0.02 39.71
CA VAL A 172 2.47 -1.08 40.71
C VAL A 172 3.84 -1.00 41.40
N THR A 173 4.92 -0.78 40.65
CA THR A 173 6.26 -0.60 41.22
C THR A 173 6.36 0.63 42.12
N ALA A 174 5.76 1.76 41.71
CA ALA A 174 5.76 2.97 42.54
C ALA A 174 4.96 2.83 43.85
N LEU A 175 3.91 2.00 43.85
CA LEU A 175 3.15 1.69 45.07
C LEU A 175 3.88 0.69 45.98
N GLN A 176 4.67 -0.21 45.40
CA GLN A 176 5.53 -1.13 46.15
C GLN A 176 6.65 -0.37 46.89
N ASP A 177 7.30 0.59 46.23
CA ASP A 177 8.34 1.44 46.84
C ASP A 177 7.77 2.38 47.90
N ALA A 178 6.55 2.91 47.70
CA ALA A 178 5.88 3.75 48.69
C ALA A 178 5.39 2.97 49.93
N GLY A 179 5.31 1.64 49.83
CA GLY A 179 4.90 0.75 50.92
C GLY A 179 6.07 0.11 51.69
N GLN A 180 7.33 0.29 51.26
CA GLN A 180 8.49 -0.23 51.97
C GLN A 180 9.03 0.81 52.97
N PRO A 181 8.99 0.54 54.28
CA PRO A 181 9.62 1.42 55.27
C PRO A 181 11.13 1.42 55.07
N ALA A 182 11.72 2.62 55.06
CA ALA A 182 13.16 2.82 54.96
C ALA A 182 13.88 2.13 56.14
N VAL A 183 14.55 1.00 55.85
CA VAL A 183 15.47 0.37 56.81
C VAL A 183 16.74 1.22 56.86
N ASN A 184 16.79 2.13 57.83
CA ASN A 184 17.98 2.91 58.13
C ASN A 184 19.05 1.99 58.70
N HIS A 185 20.12 1.73 57.95
CA HIS A 185 21.37 1.21 58.50
C HIS A 185 22.07 2.33 59.29
N HIS A 186 21.71 2.47 60.57
CA HIS A 186 22.46 3.30 61.50
C HIS A 186 23.76 2.60 61.92
N THR A 187 24.84 3.38 61.79
CA THR A 187 26.22 3.17 62.20
C THR A 187 26.34 2.72 63.66
N GLU A 188 26.99 1.58 63.93
CA GLU A 188 27.53 1.29 65.26
C GLU A 188 29.01 1.71 65.29
N GLN A 189 29.27 2.89 65.87
CA GLN A 189 30.60 3.30 66.34
C GLN A 189 30.82 2.69 67.73
N PHE A 190 31.82 1.82 67.85
CA PHE A 190 32.30 1.31 69.14
C PHE A 190 33.15 2.38 69.85
N PRO A 191 32.93 2.65 71.15
CA PRO A 191 33.84 3.50 71.92
C PRO A 191 35.05 2.69 72.40
N ALA A 192 36.22 3.33 72.33
CA ALA A 192 37.44 2.87 72.94
C ALA A 192 37.32 2.90 74.48
N VAL A 193 37.78 1.85 75.15
CA VAL A 193 37.98 1.81 76.59
C VAL A 193 39.47 1.54 76.83
N ASN A 194 40.08 2.40 77.66
CA ASN A 194 41.47 2.37 78.10
C ASN A 194 41.92 1.03 78.69
#